data_AF-A0A839PEV3-F1
#
_entry.id   AF-A0A839PEV3-F1
#
_cell.length_a   1.000
_cell.length_b   1.000
_cell.length_c   1.000
_cell.angle_alpha   90.00
_cell.angle_beta   90.00
_cell.angle_gamma   90.00
#
_symmetry.space_group_name_H-M   'P 1'
#
loop_
_entity.id
_entity.type
_entity.pdbx_description
1 polymer ?
#
loop_
_entity_poly.entity_id
_entity_poly.type
_entity_poly.pdbx_seq_one_letter_code
_entity_poly.pdbx_strand_id
1 'polypeptide(L)' 'MSAPDHAIEAEAVGYFAVKVGSDTAGYLARDTDNPSLWRVMNPGREFMGRYHDLEAAAAFLAAWFGAEEQDRS' A
#
# COMPACT_ATOMS: atom_id res chain seq x y z
N MET A 1 10.17 -2.54 -13.95
CA MET A 1 10.14 -1.29 -13.17
C MET A 1 10.29 -1.67 -11.71
N SER A 2 11.31 -1.16 -11.02
CA SER A 2 11.39 -1.31 -9.56
C SER A 2 10.41 -0.32 -8.93
N ALA A 3 9.74 -0.73 -7.85
CA ALA A 3 8.96 0.19 -7.05
C ALA A 3 9.88 1.26 -6.44
N PRO A 4 9.40 2.49 -6.24
CA PRO A 4 10.16 3.50 -5.51
C PRO A 4 10.43 3.04 -4.07
N ASP A 5 11.46 3.61 -3.46
CA ASP A 5 11.81 3.35 -2.06
C ASP A 5 10.59 3.65 -1.17
N HIS A 6 10.22 2.68 -0.35
CA HIS A 6 9.04 2.76 0.50
C HIS A 6 9.30 2.16 1.87
N ALA A 7 8.50 2.58 2.85
CA ALA A 7 8.48 2.03 4.18
C ALA A 7 7.08 1.52 4.54
N ILE A 8 7.04 0.44 5.32
CA ILE A 8 5.81 -0.12 5.87
C ILE A 8 5.79 0.21 7.37
N GLU A 9 4.84 1.05 7.78
CA GLU A 9 4.69 1.48 9.16
C GLU A 9 3.44 0.83 9.77
N ALA A 10 3.61 0.21 10.94
CA ALA A 10 2.49 -0.37 11.67
C ALA A 10 1.67 0.74 12.35
N GLU A 11 0.40 0.84 11.99
CA GLU A 11 -0.56 1.79 12.57
C GLU A 11 -1.40 1.11 13.67
N ALA A 12 -1.75 -0.16 13.44
CA ALA A 12 -2.39 -1.04 14.42
C ALA A 12 -2.10 -2.51 14.12
N VAL A 13 -2.56 -3.42 14.98
CA VAL A 13 -2.39 -4.87 14.76
C VAL A 13 -3.07 -5.28 13.46
N GLY A 14 -2.28 -5.69 12.47
CA GLY A 14 -2.77 -6.10 11.15
C GLY A 14 -3.19 -4.95 10.23
N TYR A 15 -2.82 -3.71 10.57
CA TYR A 15 -3.08 -2.51 9.77
C TYR A 15 -1.79 -1.69 9.62
N PHE A 16 -1.38 -1.44 8.37
CA PHE A 16 -0.12 -0.80 8.04
C PHE A 16 -0.35 0.38 7.09
N ALA A 17 0.42 1.45 7.26
CA ALA A 17 0.57 2.52 6.28
C ALA A 17 1.80 2.24 5.39
N VAL A 18 1.68 2.54 4.11
CA VAL A 18 2.81 2.50 3.17
C VAL A 18 3.23 3.93 2.89
N LYS A 19 4.49 4.24 3.16
CA LYS A 19 5.08 5.57 3.00
C LYS A 19 6.03 5.59 1.81
N VAL A 20 5.96 6.63 1.00
CA VAL A 20 6.97 6.95 -0.02
C VAL A 20 7.54 8.31 0.35
N GLY A 21 8.80 8.35 0.76
CA GLY A 21 9.35 9.55 1.41
C GLY A 21 8.58 9.92 2.69
N SER A 22 8.03 11.14 2.75
CA SER A 22 7.21 11.60 3.87
C SER A 22 5.71 11.38 3.66
N ASP A 23 5.30 11.00 2.46
CA ASP A 23 3.92 10.91 2.04
C ASP A 23 3.36 9.50 2.21
N THR A 24 2.04 9.42 2.45
CA THR A 24 1.35 8.13 2.56
C THR A 24 0.83 7.70 1.21
N ALA A 25 1.45 6.67 0.65
CA ALA A 25 1.06 6.07 -0.63
C ALA A 25 -0.23 5.22 -0.52
N GLY A 26 -0.54 4.70 0.67
CA GLY A 26 -1.77 3.98 0.92
C GLY A 26 -1.70 3.15 2.20
N TYR A 27 -2.61 2.19 2.30
CA TYR A 27 -2.76 1.36 3.50
C TYR A 27 -2.95 -0.12 3.15
N LEU A 28 -2.46 -0.97 4.04
CA LEU A 28 -2.58 -2.42 3.97
C LEU A 28 -3.31 -2.91 5.21
N ALA A 29 -4.29 -3.78 5.03
CA ALA A 29 -4.99 -4.43 6.13
C ALA A 29 -5.05 -5.93 5.90
N ARG A 30 -5.03 -6.72 6.97
CA ARG A 30 -5.34 -8.14 6.86
C ARG A 30 -6.78 -8.32 6.35
N ASP A 31 -6.97 -9.17 5.35
CA ASP A 31 -8.31 -9.47 4.87
C ASP A 31 -9.05 -10.33 5.90
N THR A 32 -10.23 -9.85 6.33
CA THR A 32 -11.04 -10.51 7.37
C THR A 32 -11.71 -11.78 6.86
N ASP A 33 -12.03 -11.84 5.57
CA ASP A 33 -12.66 -13.00 4.93
C ASP A 33 -11.61 -14.04 4.54
N ASN A 34 -10.39 -13.59 4.21
CA ASN A 34 -9.26 -14.44 3.84
C ASN A 34 -7.99 -14.00 4.57
N PRO A 35 -7.77 -14.45 5.81
CA PRO A 35 -6.61 -14.05 6.61
C PRO A 35 -5.25 -14.50 6.07
N SER A 36 -5.15 -15.00 4.84
CA SER A 36 -3.89 -15.23 4.10
C SER A 36 -3.57 -14.09 3.14
N LEU A 37 -4.49 -13.15 2.95
CA LEU A 37 -4.40 -12.03 2.02
C LEU A 37 -4.28 -10.69 2.74
N TRP A 38 -3.67 -9.75 2.05
CA TRP A 38 -3.57 -8.35 2.39
C TRP A 38 -4.46 -7.55 1.46
N ARG A 39 -5.39 -6.78 2.04
CA ARG A 39 -6.18 -5.79 1.32
C ARG A 39 -5.33 -4.56 1.11
N VAL A 40 -5.30 -4.10 -0.14
CA VAL A 40 -4.64 -2.88 -0.55
C VAL A 40 -5.67 -1.77 -0.65
N MET A 41 -5.36 -0.62 -0.08
CA MET A 41 -6.21 0.56 -0.10
C MET A 41 -5.41 1.79 -0.50
N ASN A 42 -6.01 2.66 -1.31
CA ASN A 42 -5.41 3.95 -1.68
C ASN A 42 -5.33 4.89 -0.45
N PRO A 43 -4.72 6.08 -0.57
CA PRO A 43 -4.67 7.06 0.53
C PRO A 43 -6.05 7.48 1.06
N GLY A 44 -7.09 7.42 0.22
CA GLY A 44 -8.49 7.64 0.59
C GLY A 44 -9.18 6.44 1.28
N ARG A 45 -8.44 5.35 1.54
CA ARG A 45 -8.92 4.08 2.12
C ARG A 45 -9.90 3.31 1.23
N GLU A 46 -9.92 3.59 -0.07
CA GLU A 46 -10.69 2.84 -1.05
C GLU A 46 -9.95 1.57 -1.46
N PHE A 47 -10.69 0.47 -1.57
CA PHE A 47 -10.11 -0.84 -1.88
C PHE A 47 -9.62 -0.92 -3.33
N MET A 48 -8.36 -1.30 -3.50
CA MET A 48 -7.71 -1.42 -4.81
C MET A 48 -7.45 -2.88 -5.21
N GLY A 49 -7.35 -3.80 -4.26
CA GLY A 49 -7.05 -5.20 -4.57
C GLY A 49 -6.57 -6.02 -3.37
N ARG A 50 -6.12 -7.26 -3.65
CA ARG A 50 -5.60 -8.21 -2.66
C ARG A 50 -4.28 -8.81 -3.11
N TYR A 51 -3.39 -9.04 -2.15
CA TYR A 51 -2.08 -9.65 -2.36
C TYR A 51 -1.81 -10.72 -1.32
N HIS A 52 -1.06 -11.75 -1.68
CA HIS A 52 -0.64 -12.79 -0.73
C HIS A 52 0.53 -12.35 0.16
N ASP A 53 1.33 -11.41 -0.32
CA ASP A 53 2.55 -10.95 0.32
C ASP A 53 2.44 -9.46 0.68
N LEU A 54 2.90 -9.11 1.87
CA LEU A 54 2.79 -7.75 2.40
C LEU A 54 3.69 -6.78 1.62
N GLU A 55 4.91 -7.22 1.31
CA GLU A 55 5.90 -6.39 0.60
C GLU A 55 5.46 -6.15 -0.85
N ALA A 56 4.96 -7.18 -1.53
CA ALA A 56 4.41 -7.03 -2.89
C ALA A 56 3.22 -6.05 -2.92
N ALA A 57 2.39 -6.06 -1.87
CA ALA A 57 1.28 -5.13 -1.72
C ALA A 57 1.78 -3.68 -1.50
N ALA A 58 2.82 -3.50 -0.70
CA ALA A 58 3.44 -2.21 -0.44
C ALA A 58 4.15 -1.65 -1.67
N ALA A 59 4.92 -2.48 -2.38
CA ALA A 59 5.59 -2.12 -3.62
C ALA A 59 4.58 -1.69 -4.70
N PHE A 60 3.41 -2.32 -4.76
CA PHE A 60 2.34 -1.89 -5.65
C PHE A 60 1.83 -0.48 -5.29
N LEU A 61 1.55 -0.20 -4.01
CA LEU A 61 1.11 1.13 -3.56
C LEU A 61 2.16 2.20 -3.85
N ALA A 62 3.43 1.90 -3.58
CA ALA A 62 4.53 2.81 -3.84
C ALA A 62 4.64 3.15 -5.34
N ALA A 63 4.54 2.14 -6.21
CA ALA A 63 4.56 2.33 -7.65
C ALA A 63 3.34 3.10 -8.17
N TRP A 64 2.14 2.79 -7.66
CA TRP A 64 0.91 3.50 -8.03
C TRP A 64 0.94 4.97 -7.61
N PHE A 65 1.35 5.26 -6.38
CA PHE A 65 1.49 6.62 -5.87
C PHE A 65 2.47 7.44 -6.73
N GLY A 66 3.63 6.87 -7.06
CA GLY A 66 4.59 7.53 -7.93
C GLY A 66 4.06 7.80 -9.34
N ALA A 67 3.17 6.95 -9.87
CA ALA A 67 2.54 7.17 -11.17
C ALA A 67 1.46 8.28 -11.12
N GLU A 68 0.63 8.31 -10.07
CA GLU A 68 -0.39 9.35 -9.87
C GLU A 68 0.23 10.74 -9.63
N GLU A 69 1.33 10.82 -8.88
CA GLU A 69 2.06 12.08 -8.68
C GLU A 69 2.66 12.61 -9.99
N GLN A 70 3.10 11.73 -10.88
CA GLN A 70 3.63 12.12 -12.20
C GLN A 70 2.53 12.61 -13.16
N ASP A 71 1.30 12.09 -13.07
CA ASP A 71 0.17 12.54 -13.89
C ASP A 71 -0.34 13.95 -13.49
N ARG A 72 -0.12 14.34 -12.22
CA ARG A 72 -0.55 15.63 -11.67
C ARG A 72 0.44 16.78 -11.93
N SER A 73 1.64 16.51 -12.46
CA SER A 73 2.69 17.52 -12.73
C SER A 73 2.71 18.00 -14.17
#